data_AF-A0A7W0GYL7-F1
#
_entry.id   AF-A0A7W0GYL7-F1
#
_cell.length_a   1.000
_cell.length_b   1.000
_cell.length_c   1.000
_cell.angle_alpha   90.00
_cell.angle_beta   90.00
_cell.angle_gamma   90.00
#
_symmetry.space_group_name_H-M   'P 1'
#
loop_
_entity.id
_entity.type
_entity.pdbx_description
1 polymer ?
#
loop_
_entity_poly.entity_id
_entity_poly.type
_entity_poly.pdbx_seq_one_letter_code
_entity_poly.pdbx_strand_id
1 'polypeptide(L)'
;MTAGNHPTDILPASHVAELINGLVKALRAFHMYLPNNPIYQRATENLRIAFLPIWGAMDELVLTVAETDFVWEEQVVYHQPNKSDSLAWGLYKDGMRSLAIKQGAELEELSRFLETINRARYLPADAGDDLLTLLWEQEFQLIQYHFTEFFGEGGGALPEQTGKYPSGQEDALAASQRQAAVGEEAPPRPKGVVDLEEFDSTLYFLDESEINYVATEVEAEYRRDVRSSALNVLFDLLEQQGEPAVRGEIIDVLEQLFPNFLNARDFRTAALVLREAKLIGGRAPGLLPEHGARLDAFVAKLSQPAIVSQLVQSLDEVAGLANEPEVAEVLRELRPTALEPVLTWIPNLTSAPLSAMLESVVDRLASAHTSEVLRILRTPSSEALGAAIALCGRLGLHQAVPGLSETMAHADPAVRLATVQSLAQLGTPGALALIDKAIDDADRGVRVAAVRVAGARGYKGALKRVEGIVFGRAVKEMDLTEKMAFFEAYGSIAGAAGLKSLSGILLPRGLLRLKESAETRACAAIALSKIGTSEAREALRRAAEDKDLVVRNAVSRALRENAT
;
A
#
# COMPACT_ATOMS: atom_id res chain seq x y z
N MET A 1 45.07 54.53 -35.20
CA MET A 1 45.82 53.97 -36.35
C MET A 1 46.27 52.58 -35.91
N THR A 2 45.75 51.46 -36.39
CA THR A 2 45.29 51.09 -37.73
C THR A 2 43.91 50.42 -37.68
N ALA A 3 43.09 50.74 -38.69
CA ALA A 3 41.83 50.06 -38.98
C ALA A 3 42.11 48.67 -39.58
N GLY A 4 41.42 47.65 -39.06
CA GLY A 4 41.27 46.34 -39.69
C GLY A 4 39.78 46.12 -39.96
N ASN A 5 39.39 46.34 -41.21
CA ASN A 5 38.04 46.18 -41.73
C ASN A 5 37.83 44.68 -42.04
N HIS A 6 37.02 43.97 -41.25
CA HIS A 6 36.48 42.66 -41.67
C HIS A 6 34.99 42.83 -41.99
N PRO A 7 34.55 42.42 -43.20
CA PRO A 7 33.14 42.52 -43.59
C PRO A 7 32.31 41.61 -42.68
N THR A 8 31.16 42.09 -42.24
CA THR A 8 30.12 41.30 -41.57
C THR A 8 29.55 40.30 -42.56
N ASP A 9 30.26 39.18 -42.76
CA ASP A 9 29.72 38.00 -43.40
C ASP A 9 28.68 37.41 -42.45
N ILE A 10 27.40 37.60 -42.79
CA ILE A 10 26.28 36.97 -42.10
C ILE A 10 26.46 35.46 -42.25
N LEU A 11 26.86 34.77 -41.18
CA LEU A 11 27.04 33.33 -41.17
C LEU A 11 25.69 32.65 -41.47
N PRO A 12 25.55 31.87 -42.55
CA PRO A 12 24.31 31.14 -42.82
C PRO A 12 24.08 30.09 -41.74
N ALA A 13 22.86 30.01 -41.19
CA ALA A 13 22.47 28.99 -40.19
C ALA A 13 22.68 27.54 -40.67
N SER A 14 22.80 27.31 -41.98
CA SER A 14 23.19 26.02 -42.54
C SER A 14 24.58 25.56 -42.07
N HIS A 15 25.54 26.47 -41.86
CA HIS A 15 26.87 26.13 -41.34
C HIS A 15 26.79 25.70 -39.87
N VAL A 16 25.98 26.38 -39.06
CA VAL A 16 25.72 25.97 -37.67
C VAL A 16 25.02 24.61 -37.66
N ALA A 17 24.02 24.40 -38.51
CA ALA A 17 23.32 23.11 -38.62
C ALA A 17 24.25 21.97 -39.06
N GLU A 18 25.17 22.21 -40.00
CA GLU A 18 26.19 21.24 -40.41
C GLU A 18 27.13 20.89 -39.25
N LEU A 19 27.56 21.90 -38.47
CA LEU A 19 28.36 21.71 -37.27
C LEU A 19 27.61 20.83 -36.23
N ILE A 20 26.35 21.15 -35.91
CA ILE A 20 25.58 20.38 -34.92
C ILE A 20 25.38 18.93 -35.40
N ASN A 21 25.12 18.71 -36.68
CA ASN A 21 25.06 17.37 -37.25
C ASN A 21 26.41 16.65 -37.19
N GLY A 22 27.52 17.39 -37.34
CA GLY A 22 28.88 16.92 -37.09
C GLY A 22 29.07 16.46 -35.64
N LEU A 23 28.61 17.25 -34.65
CA LEU A 23 28.69 16.94 -33.22
C LEU A 23 27.93 15.65 -32.89
N VAL A 24 26.73 15.47 -33.43
CA VAL A 24 25.95 14.23 -33.24
C VAL A 24 26.66 13.01 -33.81
N LYS A 25 27.30 13.14 -34.98
CA LYS A 25 28.09 12.06 -35.58
C LYS A 25 29.35 11.74 -34.76
N ALA A 26 30.03 12.78 -34.28
CA ALA A 26 31.22 12.63 -33.44
C ALA A 26 30.89 11.97 -32.10
N LEU A 27 29.79 12.37 -31.45
CA LEU A 27 29.30 11.74 -30.22
C LEU A 27 29.10 10.22 -30.40
N ARG A 28 28.50 9.79 -31.52
CA ARG A 28 28.35 8.36 -31.85
C ARG A 28 29.71 7.68 -32.09
N ALA A 29 30.64 8.36 -32.76
CA ALA A 29 31.97 7.83 -33.00
C ALA A 29 32.78 7.67 -31.70
N PHE A 30 32.69 8.64 -30.78
CA PHE A 30 33.38 8.61 -29.49
C PHE A 30 32.79 7.55 -28.55
N HIS A 31 31.52 7.22 -28.74
CA HIS A 31 30.90 6.08 -28.06
C HIS A 31 31.42 4.73 -28.56
N MET A 32 31.59 4.58 -29.88
CA MET A 32 31.90 3.27 -30.48
C MET A 32 33.39 2.97 -30.56
N TYR A 33 34.26 3.99 -30.51
CA TYR A 33 35.68 3.86 -30.79
C TYR A 33 36.54 4.62 -29.77
N LEU A 34 37.68 4.04 -29.41
CA LEU A 34 38.68 4.67 -28.53
C LEU A 34 39.46 5.80 -29.26
N PRO A 35 40.10 6.74 -28.54
CA PRO A 35 40.82 7.89 -29.12
C PRO A 35 41.94 7.54 -30.12
N ASN A 36 42.48 6.31 -30.04
CA ASN A 36 43.51 5.80 -30.95
C ASN A 36 42.97 5.26 -32.28
N ASN A 37 41.65 5.22 -32.47
CA ASN A 37 41.02 4.70 -33.67
C ASN A 37 40.99 5.76 -34.80
N PRO A 38 41.32 5.39 -36.06
CA PRO A 38 41.25 6.30 -37.20
C PRO A 38 39.88 6.97 -37.41
N ILE A 39 38.79 6.31 -37.01
CA ILE A 39 37.43 6.86 -37.10
C ILE A 39 37.20 7.96 -36.06
N TYR A 40 37.70 7.78 -34.83
CA TYR A 40 37.66 8.80 -33.78
C TYR A 40 38.45 10.04 -34.23
N GLN A 41 39.69 9.85 -34.67
CA GLN A 41 40.55 10.96 -35.12
C GLN A 41 39.96 11.71 -36.32
N ARG A 42 39.34 10.98 -37.27
CA ARG A 42 38.64 11.60 -38.40
C ARG A 42 37.40 12.38 -37.95
N ALA A 43 36.66 11.91 -36.95
CA ALA A 43 35.52 12.64 -36.40
C ALA A 43 35.96 13.95 -35.72
N THR A 44 37.04 13.92 -34.94
CA THR A 44 37.64 15.11 -34.32
C THR A 44 38.13 16.11 -35.36
N GLU A 45 38.85 15.65 -36.40
CA GLU A 45 39.33 16.55 -37.46
C GLU A 45 38.18 17.16 -38.27
N ASN A 46 37.14 16.37 -38.58
CA ASN A 46 35.95 16.88 -39.25
C ASN A 46 35.23 17.95 -38.42
N LEU A 47 35.16 17.79 -37.10
CA LEU A 47 34.62 18.81 -36.21
C LEU A 47 35.47 20.07 -36.25
N ARG A 48 36.80 19.93 -36.13
CA ARG A 48 37.73 21.06 -36.18
C ARG A 48 37.58 21.86 -37.47
N ILE A 49 37.42 21.18 -38.61
CA ILE A 49 37.17 21.81 -39.91
C ILE A 49 35.79 22.50 -39.93
N ALA A 50 34.75 21.89 -39.35
CA ALA A 50 33.40 22.46 -39.31
C ALA A 50 33.30 23.72 -38.43
N PHE A 51 34.19 23.90 -37.46
CA PHE A 51 34.27 25.11 -36.64
C PHE A 51 34.94 26.29 -37.36
N LEU A 52 35.84 26.06 -38.33
CA LEU A 52 36.54 27.12 -39.06
C LEU A 52 35.62 28.21 -39.65
N PRO A 53 34.52 27.89 -40.37
CA PRO A 53 33.61 28.92 -40.87
C PRO A 53 32.86 29.66 -39.76
N ILE A 54 32.63 29.03 -38.60
CA ILE A 54 31.97 29.65 -37.44
C ILE A 54 32.91 30.69 -36.81
N TRP A 55 34.15 30.29 -36.55
CA TRP A 55 35.20 31.15 -35.97
C TRP A 55 35.67 32.27 -36.91
N GLY A 56 35.34 32.18 -38.20
CA GLY A 56 35.52 33.30 -39.13
C GLY A 56 34.51 34.43 -38.95
N ALA A 57 33.38 34.17 -38.26
CA ALA A 57 32.26 35.11 -38.10
C ALA A 57 31.97 35.49 -36.64
N MET A 58 32.26 34.63 -35.67
CA MET A 58 32.02 34.86 -34.24
C MET A 58 33.09 34.17 -33.39
N ASP A 59 33.39 34.71 -32.20
CA ASP A 59 34.35 34.11 -31.25
C ASP A 59 33.67 33.16 -30.24
N GLU A 60 32.33 33.17 -30.21
CA GLU A 60 31.50 32.39 -29.30
C GLU A 60 30.20 31.97 -30.00
N LEU A 61 29.90 30.67 -29.98
CA LEU A 61 28.67 30.08 -30.49
C LEU A 61 27.74 29.75 -29.32
N VAL A 62 26.60 30.43 -29.21
CA VAL A 62 25.60 30.22 -28.16
C VAL A 62 24.38 29.49 -28.72
N LEU A 63 24.06 28.32 -28.18
CA LEU A 63 22.92 27.49 -28.56
C LEU A 63 21.90 27.46 -27.44
N THR A 64 20.64 27.66 -27.78
CA THR A 64 19.52 27.37 -26.88
C THR A 64 19.09 25.92 -27.05
N VAL A 65 18.96 25.22 -25.94
CA VAL A 65 18.55 23.81 -25.87
C VAL A 65 17.05 23.74 -25.59
N ALA A 66 16.28 23.32 -26.59
CA ALA A 66 14.86 23.02 -26.45
C ALA A 66 14.64 21.49 -26.39
N GLU A 67 13.39 21.07 -26.22
CA GLU A 67 13.03 19.66 -25.94
C GLU A 67 13.61 18.67 -26.98
N THR A 68 13.53 19.00 -28.27
CA THR A 68 14.07 18.16 -29.35
C THR A 68 15.04 18.89 -30.27
N ASP A 69 15.28 20.18 -30.00
CA ASP A 69 15.84 21.12 -30.96
C ASP A 69 17.03 21.89 -30.37
N PHE A 70 17.99 22.27 -31.22
CA PHE A 70 18.92 23.35 -30.91
C PHE A 70 18.53 24.58 -31.74
N VAL A 71 18.48 25.73 -31.07
CA VAL A 71 18.12 27.02 -31.68
C VAL A 71 19.30 27.98 -31.56
N TRP A 72 19.66 28.60 -32.69
CA TRP A 72 20.67 29.65 -32.78
C TRP A 72 20.05 30.88 -33.44
N GLU A 73 20.14 32.06 -32.81
CA GLU A 73 19.56 33.32 -33.31
C GLU A 73 18.12 33.18 -33.84
N GLU A 74 17.26 32.51 -33.05
CA GLU A 74 15.84 32.22 -33.37
C GLU A 74 15.60 31.21 -34.51
N GLN A 75 16.65 30.64 -35.11
CA GLN A 75 16.57 29.61 -36.14
C GLN A 75 16.87 28.23 -35.58
N VAL A 76 16.03 27.25 -35.92
CA VAL A 76 16.26 25.85 -35.57
C VAL A 76 17.39 25.28 -36.43
N VAL A 77 18.54 25.01 -35.80
CA VAL A 77 19.74 24.46 -36.45
C VAL A 77 19.85 22.95 -36.30
N TYR A 78 19.04 22.35 -35.43
CA TYR A 78 18.92 20.90 -35.27
C TYR A 78 17.52 20.56 -34.80
N HIS A 79 16.92 19.54 -35.40
CA HIS A 79 15.63 19.00 -35.01
C HIS A 79 15.68 17.47 -35.13
N GLN A 80 15.37 16.76 -34.06
CA GLN A 80 15.23 15.30 -34.07
C GLN A 80 14.00 14.89 -33.26
N PRO A 81 12.87 14.56 -33.93
CA PRO A 81 11.61 14.27 -33.23
C PRO A 81 11.67 12.98 -32.39
N ASN A 82 12.58 12.04 -32.71
CA ASN A 82 12.76 10.86 -31.88
C ASN A 82 13.63 11.17 -30.66
N LYS A 83 12.99 11.23 -29.48
CA LYS A 83 13.65 11.53 -28.19
C LYS A 83 14.82 10.59 -27.86
N SER A 84 14.75 9.31 -28.26
CA SER A 84 15.85 8.36 -27.98
C SER A 84 17.14 8.68 -28.74
N ASP A 85 17.02 9.31 -29.91
CA ASP A 85 18.15 9.61 -30.80
C ASP A 85 18.57 11.09 -30.74
N SER A 86 17.78 11.92 -30.06
CA SER A 86 17.98 13.37 -29.99
C SER A 86 19.06 13.74 -28.98
N LEU A 87 20.09 14.46 -29.44
CA LEU A 87 21.10 15.03 -28.56
C LEU A 87 20.50 16.15 -27.68
N ALA A 88 19.65 16.98 -28.27
CA ALA A 88 18.96 18.06 -27.57
C ALA A 88 18.09 17.53 -26.42
N TRP A 89 17.34 16.44 -26.63
CA TRP A 89 16.54 15.82 -25.56
C TRP A 89 17.41 15.33 -24.39
N GLY A 90 18.57 14.73 -24.68
CA GLY A 90 19.49 14.27 -23.63
C GLY A 90 19.93 15.41 -22.70
N LEU A 91 20.33 16.55 -23.28
CA LEU A 91 20.72 17.73 -22.51
C LEU A 91 19.53 18.41 -21.83
N TYR A 92 18.38 18.47 -22.51
CA TYR A 92 17.17 19.12 -22.01
C TYR A 92 16.55 18.37 -20.81
N LYS A 93 16.48 17.04 -20.90
CA LYS A 93 16.06 16.11 -19.82
C LYS A 93 16.84 16.39 -18.55
N ASP A 94 18.15 16.56 -18.69
CA ASP A 94 19.07 16.75 -17.57
C ASP A 94 19.12 18.22 -17.12
N GLY A 95 18.29 19.11 -17.71
CA GLY A 95 18.07 20.49 -17.23
C GLY A 95 18.88 21.58 -17.94
N MET A 96 19.74 21.24 -18.91
CA MET A 96 20.52 22.22 -19.67
C MET A 96 19.59 23.04 -20.59
N ARG A 97 19.81 24.35 -20.64
CA ARG A 97 19.01 25.31 -21.43
C ARG A 97 19.84 26.14 -22.39
N SER A 98 21.10 26.41 -22.06
CA SER A 98 22.02 27.01 -23.03
C SER A 98 23.40 26.35 -22.97
N LEU A 99 24.05 26.34 -24.13
CA LEU A 99 25.41 25.86 -24.34
C LEU A 99 26.16 26.90 -25.16
N ALA A 100 27.22 27.46 -24.61
CA ALA A 100 28.11 28.40 -25.27
C ALA A 100 29.49 27.76 -25.48
N ILE A 101 29.98 27.80 -26.72
CA ILE A 101 31.26 27.23 -27.13
C ILE A 101 32.13 28.37 -27.65
N LYS A 102 33.30 28.58 -27.03
CA LYS A 102 34.26 29.60 -27.44
C LYS A 102 35.32 29.06 -28.38
N GLN A 103 35.89 29.94 -29.20
CA GLN A 103 37.00 29.60 -30.09
C GLN A 103 38.14 28.91 -29.33
N GLY A 104 38.63 27.79 -29.87
CA GLY A 104 39.69 26.98 -29.25
C GLY A 104 39.16 25.77 -28.46
N ALA A 105 37.86 25.72 -28.15
CA ALA A 105 37.25 24.57 -27.48
C ALA A 105 37.39 23.28 -28.31
N GLU A 106 37.45 23.38 -29.64
CA GLU A 106 37.54 22.22 -30.54
C GLU A 106 38.85 21.43 -30.44
N LEU A 107 39.89 21.99 -29.81
CA LEU A 107 41.21 21.37 -29.70
C LEU A 107 41.28 20.32 -28.57
N GLU A 108 40.72 20.63 -27.39
CA GLU A 108 40.86 19.78 -26.20
C GLU A 108 39.57 19.64 -25.37
N GLU A 109 38.75 20.69 -25.26
CA GLU A 109 37.57 20.68 -24.39
C GLU A 109 36.39 19.95 -25.01
N LEU A 110 36.21 20.06 -26.31
CA LEU A 110 35.06 19.51 -27.01
C LEU A 110 35.05 17.97 -26.97
N SER A 111 36.22 17.33 -27.05
CA SER A 111 36.30 15.87 -26.92
C SER A 111 35.90 15.40 -25.53
N ARG A 112 36.41 16.08 -24.49
CA ARG A 112 36.05 15.82 -23.09
C ARG A 112 34.55 16.04 -22.86
N PHE A 113 33.99 17.13 -23.40
CA PHE A 113 32.56 17.44 -23.30
C PHE A 113 31.67 16.36 -23.93
N LEU A 114 31.99 15.91 -25.15
CA LEU A 114 31.23 14.86 -25.81
C LEU A 114 31.37 13.50 -25.10
N GLU A 115 32.55 13.18 -24.56
CA GLU A 115 32.76 11.99 -23.74
C GLU A 115 31.93 12.03 -22.45
N THR A 116 31.88 13.18 -21.77
CA THR A 116 31.05 13.39 -20.57
C THR A 116 29.56 13.21 -20.86
N ILE A 117 29.05 13.80 -21.95
CA ILE A 117 27.65 13.61 -22.37
C ILE A 117 27.35 12.12 -22.63
N ASN A 118 28.28 11.41 -23.26
CA ASN A 118 28.13 10.00 -23.54
C ASN A 118 28.13 9.15 -22.27
N ARG A 119 29.02 9.46 -21.31
CA ARG A 119 29.05 8.81 -19.99
C ARG A 119 27.72 9.02 -19.25
N ALA A 120 27.21 10.26 -19.22
CA ALA A 120 25.96 10.60 -18.57
C ALA A 120 24.74 9.85 -19.14
N ARG A 121 24.70 9.66 -20.47
CA ARG A 121 23.58 8.98 -21.15
C ARG A 121 23.37 7.53 -20.73
N TYR A 122 24.43 6.86 -20.27
CA TYR A 122 24.40 5.44 -19.89
C TYR A 122 24.60 5.21 -18.38
N LEU A 123 24.49 6.26 -17.58
CA LEU A 123 24.48 6.10 -16.13
C LEU A 123 23.28 5.25 -15.69
N PRO A 124 23.48 4.27 -14.79
CA PRO A 124 22.41 3.58 -14.10
C PRO A 124 21.46 4.56 -13.41
N ALA A 125 20.17 4.21 -13.30
CA ALA A 125 19.16 5.09 -12.66
C ALA A 125 19.40 5.32 -11.16
N ASP A 126 20.29 4.53 -10.54
CA ASP A 126 20.76 4.59 -9.16
C ASP A 126 22.17 5.20 -9.03
N ALA A 127 22.78 5.67 -10.12
CA ALA A 127 24.03 6.43 -10.05
C ALA A 127 23.77 7.80 -9.41
N GLY A 128 24.57 8.16 -8.41
CA GLY A 128 24.45 9.43 -7.69
C GLY A 128 24.96 10.66 -8.45
N ASP A 129 25.64 10.46 -9.57
CA ASP A 129 26.17 11.55 -10.41
C ASP A 129 25.16 11.87 -11.53
N ASP A 130 24.80 13.14 -11.73
CA ASP A 130 24.03 13.59 -12.88
C ASP A 130 24.93 14.25 -13.94
N LEU A 131 24.36 14.62 -15.10
CA LEU A 131 25.13 15.28 -16.17
C LEU A 131 25.79 16.58 -15.68
N LEU A 132 25.13 17.34 -14.80
CA LEU A 132 25.66 18.59 -14.25
C LEU A 132 26.92 18.32 -13.42
N THR A 133 26.86 17.32 -12.53
CA THR A 133 27.97 16.90 -11.68
C THR A 133 29.15 16.44 -12.52
N LEU A 134 28.91 15.59 -13.52
CA LEU A 134 29.98 15.14 -14.43
C LEU A 134 30.58 16.26 -15.27
N LEU A 135 29.79 17.27 -15.67
CA LEU A 135 30.30 18.44 -16.39
C LEU A 135 31.10 19.38 -15.48
N TRP A 136 30.73 19.49 -14.20
CA TRP A 136 31.47 20.25 -13.20
C TRP A 136 32.86 19.66 -12.93
N GLU A 137 32.99 18.33 -12.83
CA GLU A 137 34.28 17.65 -12.63
C GLU A 137 35.34 17.93 -13.71
N GLN A 138 34.93 18.36 -14.92
CA GLN A 138 35.83 18.55 -16.05
C GLN A 138 36.47 19.95 -16.13
N GLU A 139 35.99 20.91 -15.33
CA GLU A 139 36.52 22.28 -15.24
C GLU A 139 36.75 22.98 -16.60
N PHE A 140 35.73 22.97 -17.47
CA PHE A 140 35.79 23.62 -18.79
C PHE A 140 36.01 25.14 -18.69
N GLN A 141 36.92 25.68 -19.49
CA GLN A 141 37.23 27.11 -19.57
C GLN A 141 36.60 27.77 -20.80
N LEU A 142 36.48 27.02 -21.90
CA LEU A 142 35.99 27.49 -23.20
C LEU A 142 34.58 26.99 -23.53
N ILE A 143 34.06 26.01 -22.78
CA ILE A 143 32.66 25.56 -22.87
C ILE A 143 31.90 26.03 -21.62
N GLN A 144 30.86 26.83 -21.84
CA GLN A 144 29.98 27.32 -20.78
C GLN A 144 28.57 26.78 -21.00
N TYR A 145 27.85 26.50 -19.91
CA TYR A 145 26.51 25.94 -19.96
C TYR A 145 25.66 26.54 -18.86
N HIS A 146 24.35 26.64 -19.11
CA HIS A 146 23.36 27.08 -18.14
C HIS A 146 22.28 26.01 -17.99
N PHE A 147 21.99 25.66 -16.73
CA PHE A 147 20.89 24.78 -16.35
C PHE A 147 19.78 25.63 -15.74
N THR A 148 18.53 25.17 -15.80
CA THR A 148 17.43 25.86 -15.09
C THR A 148 17.76 25.98 -13.61
N GLU A 149 17.68 27.20 -13.08
CA GLU A 149 17.75 27.45 -11.64
C GLU A 149 16.62 26.68 -10.94
N PHE A 150 16.98 25.70 -10.09
CA PHE A 150 16.04 24.99 -9.21
C PHE A 150 15.73 25.82 -7.95
N PHE A 151 15.68 27.14 -8.08
CA PHE A 151 15.23 28.07 -7.06
C PHE A 151 14.13 28.94 -7.66
N GLY A 152 12.88 28.61 -7.37
CA GLY A 152 11.76 29.45 -7.75
C GLY A 152 11.87 30.82 -7.10
N GLU A 153 11.72 31.87 -7.91
CA GLU A 153 11.43 33.22 -7.47
C GLU A 153 10.10 33.23 -6.70
N GLY A 154 10.19 33.00 -5.40
CA GLY A 154 9.10 33.03 -4.44
C GLY A 154 9.71 33.08 -3.07
N GLY A 155 10.10 34.29 -2.64
CA GLY A 155 10.80 34.55 -1.38
C GLY A 155 10.01 34.09 -0.16
N GLY A 156 10.16 32.81 0.19
CA GLY A 156 10.07 32.34 1.57
C GLY A 156 11.39 32.64 2.25
N ALA A 157 11.33 33.23 3.45
CA ALA A 157 12.52 33.54 4.23
C ALA A 157 13.44 32.31 4.30
N LEU A 158 14.73 32.53 4.03
CA LEU A 158 15.79 31.58 4.35
C LEU A 158 15.55 31.07 5.78
N PRO A 159 15.57 29.76 6.03
CA PRO A 159 15.53 29.24 7.39
C PRO A 159 16.61 29.94 8.21
N GLU A 160 16.25 30.48 9.38
CA GLU A 160 17.23 31.04 10.30
C GLU A 160 18.37 30.03 10.50
N GLN A 161 19.61 30.48 10.30
CA GLN A 161 20.81 29.72 10.68
C GLN A 161 20.76 29.46 12.18
N THR A 162 20.20 28.33 12.60
CA THR A 162 20.22 27.87 13.99
C THR A 162 21.47 27.03 14.28
N GLY A 163 22.62 27.48 13.78
CA GLY A 163 23.93 26.91 14.05
C GLY A 163 24.89 28.01 14.46
N LYS A 164 25.39 27.98 15.70
CA LYS A 164 26.59 28.73 16.05
C LYS A 164 27.75 28.06 15.35
N TYR A 165 28.24 28.66 14.27
CA TYR A 165 29.58 28.37 13.78
C TYR A 165 30.57 28.62 14.92
N PRO A 166 31.51 27.70 15.21
CA PRO A 166 32.69 28.08 15.97
C PRO A 166 33.48 29.00 15.05
N SER A 167 33.28 30.32 15.20
CA SER A 167 34.23 31.29 14.66
C SER A 167 35.57 30.95 15.31
N GLY A 168 36.51 30.43 14.51
CA GLY A 168 37.87 30.11 14.94
C GLY A 168 38.57 31.36 15.46
N GLN A 169 38.35 31.66 16.74
CA GLN A 169 39.19 32.49 17.56
C GLN A 169 39.92 31.60 18.58
N GLU A 170 40.50 30.50 18.12
CA GLU A 170 41.55 29.83 18.88
C GLU A 170 42.76 29.60 17.97
N ASP A 171 43.83 30.32 18.34
CA ASP A 171 45.23 30.02 18.09
C ASP A 171 45.92 30.46 16.78
N ALA A 172 45.72 31.72 16.39
CA ALA A 172 46.71 32.47 15.59
C ALA A 172 48.13 32.47 16.23
N LEU A 173 48.20 32.35 17.56
CA LEU A 173 49.45 32.22 18.33
C LEU A 173 50.13 30.84 18.15
N ALA A 174 49.38 29.74 18.04
CA ALA A 174 49.97 28.41 17.82
C ALA A 174 50.41 28.19 16.36
N ALA A 175 49.78 28.89 15.40
CA ALA A 175 50.24 28.92 14.01
C ALA A 175 51.57 29.69 13.87
N SER A 176 51.69 30.85 14.53
CA SER A 176 52.90 31.67 14.50
C SER A 176 54.09 31.01 15.24
N GLN A 177 53.83 30.31 16.34
CA GLN A 177 54.87 29.56 17.07
C GLN A 177 55.39 28.34 16.27
N ARG A 178 54.55 27.70 15.45
CA ARG A 178 54.97 26.60 14.56
C ARG A 178 55.80 27.09 13.39
N GLN A 179 55.51 28.27 12.82
CA GLN A 179 56.35 28.88 11.79
C GLN A 179 57.73 29.31 12.32
N ALA A 180 57.80 29.83 13.56
CA ALA A 180 59.07 30.20 14.18
C ALA A 180 59.98 28.99 14.46
N ALA A 181 59.40 27.86 14.85
CA ALA A 181 60.15 26.62 15.12
C ALA A 181 60.75 25.99 13.84
N VAL A 182 60.15 26.19 12.67
CA VAL A 182 60.64 25.66 11.39
C VAL A 182 61.74 26.56 10.78
N GLY A 183 61.79 27.84 11.15
CA GLY A 183 62.80 28.79 10.67
C GLY A 183 64.18 28.68 11.34
N GLU A 184 64.28 28.12 12.55
CA GLU A 184 65.55 28.05 13.30
C GLU A 184 66.46 26.85 12.92
N GLU A 185 65.98 25.87 12.15
CA GLU A 185 66.76 24.68 11.76
C GLU A 185 67.26 24.67 10.29
N ALA A 186 67.01 25.73 9.50
CA ALA A 186 67.43 25.76 8.11
C ALA A 186 68.80 26.46 7.91
N PRO A 187 69.78 25.86 7.20
CA PRO A 187 71.04 26.53 6.86
C PRO A 187 70.80 27.68 5.85
N PRO A 188 71.67 28.72 5.83
CA PRO A 188 71.42 29.92 5.05
C PRO A 188 71.46 29.65 3.54
N ARG A 189 70.37 29.99 2.84
CA ARG A 189 70.25 29.89 1.37
C ARG A 189 70.88 31.12 0.67
N PRO A 190 71.51 30.95 -0.51
CA PRO A 190 72.14 32.05 -1.26
C PRO A 190 71.10 33.01 -1.88
N LYS A 191 71.43 34.31 -1.89
CA LYS A 191 70.55 35.37 -2.43
C LYS A 191 70.42 35.28 -3.95
N GLY A 192 69.17 35.24 -4.45
CA GLY A 192 68.87 35.47 -5.87
C GLY A 192 67.79 34.60 -6.52
N VAL A 193 67.00 33.84 -5.75
CA VAL A 193 65.89 33.02 -6.30
C VAL A 193 64.58 33.54 -5.70
N VAL A 194 63.64 33.92 -6.57
CA VAL A 194 62.26 34.26 -6.19
C VAL A 194 61.53 32.96 -5.87
N ASP A 195 60.90 32.90 -4.70
CA ASP A 195 60.19 31.73 -4.21
C ASP A 195 58.76 31.70 -4.76
N LEU A 196 58.35 30.57 -5.33
CA LEU A 196 56.97 30.34 -5.81
C LEU A 196 56.03 29.98 -4.64
N GLU A 197 56.54 29.86 -3.42
CA GLU A 197 55.77 29.68 -2.18
C GLU A 197 55.11 30.98 -1.67
N GLU A 198 55.30 32.11 -2.36
CA GLU A 198 54.59 33.37 -2.08
C GLU A 198 53.21 33.45 -2.77
N PHE A 199 52.80 32.41 -3.51
CA PHE A 199 51.43 32.24 -4.01
C PHE A 199 50.64 31.32 -3.08
N ASP A 200 49.79 31.94 -2.27
CA ASP A 200 48.86 31.35 -1.32
C ASP A 200 47.82 30.46 -2.03
N SER A 201 48.21 29.23 -2.34
CA SER A 201 47.42 28.24 -3.08
C SER A 201 46.85 27.12 -2.20
N THR A 202 46.84 27.31 -0.88
CA THR A 202 46.44 26.28 0.12
C THR A 202 45.45 26.79 1.16
N LEU A 203 44.62 27.79 0.83
CA LEU A 203 43.63 28.34 1.76
C LEU A 203 42.26 27.63 1.80
N TYR A 204 42.05 26.55 1.03
CA TYR A 204 40.81 25.78 1.05
C TYR A 204 41.03 24.28 0.83
N PHE A 205 41.89 23.65 1.63
CA PHE A 205 41.85 22.20 1.78
C PHE A 205 41.05 21.89 3.04
N LEU A 206 39.86 21.30 2.86
CA LEU A 206 39.12 20.70 3.95
C LEU A 206 39.97 19.56 4.52
N ASP A 207 40.16 19.54 5.83
CA ASP A 207 40.84 18.40 6.46
C ASP A 207 39.97 17.14 6.37
N GLU A 208 40.54 15.95 6.61
CA GLU A 208 39.78 14.68 6.51
C GLU A 208 38.56 14.64 7.45
N SER A 209 38.56 15.41 8.54
CA SER A 209 37.43 15.49 9.47
C SER A 209 36.32 16.39 8.93
N GLU A 210 36.68 17.50 8.27
CA GLU A 210 35.77 18.41 7.58
C GLU A 210 35.17 17.75 6.34
N ILE A 211 35.97 17.00 5.56
CA ILE A 211 35.47 16.21 4.43
C ILE A 211 34.45 15.17 4.92
N ASN A 212 34.78 14.43 5.99
CA ASN A 212 33.86 13.44 6.55
C ASN A 212 32.59 14.10 7.14
N TYR A 213 32.72 15.27 7.77
CA TYR A 213 31.58 16.04 8.27
C TYR A 213 30.67 16.48 7.12
N VAL A 214 31.21 17.11 6.08
CA VAL A 214 30.44 17.55 4.89
C VAL A 214 29.81 16.35 4.18
N ALA A 215 30.54 15.25 3.99
CA ALA A 215 30.00 14.03 3.41
C ALA A 215 28.83 13.47 4.25
N THR A 216 28.95 13.53 5.58
CA THR A 216 27.88 13.10 6.50
C THR A 216 26.66 14.02 6.42
N GLU A 217 26.84 15.33 6.35
CA GLU A 217 25.75 16.30 6.23
C GLU A 217 25.07 16.23 4.85
N VAL A 218 25.84 16.02 3.78
CA VAL A 218 25.31 15.78 2.43
C VAL A 218 24.48 14.50 2.41
N GLU A 219 25.00 13.40 2.95
CA GLU A 219 24.27 12.15 3.08
C GLU A 219 23.01 12.30 3.95
N ALA A 220 23.06 13.12 5.00
CA ALA A 220 21.90 13.43 5.84
C ALA A 220 20.84 14.24 5.08
N GLU A 221 21.24 15.22 4.25
CA GLU A 221 20.34 16.02 3.44
C GLU A 221 19.73 15.21 2.29
N TYR A 222 20.49 14.33 1.63
CA TYR A 222 19.94 13.40 0.62
C TYR A 222 18.94 12.41 1.21
N ARG A 223 19.12 12.02 2.49
CA ARG A 223 18.17 11.16 3.21
C ARG A 223 16.98 11.91 3.81
N ARG A 224 16.97 13.24 3.72
CA ARG A 224 15.91 14.07 4.29
C ARG A 224 14.62 13.89 3.49
N ASP A 225 13.55 13.52 4.18
CA ASP A 225 12.24 13.39 3.55
C ASP A 225 11.60 14.76 3.30
N VAL A 226 11.91 15.37 2.16
CA VAL A 226 11.33 16.66 1.73
C VAL A 226 9.84 16.55 1.39
N ARG A 227 9.32 15.35 1.13
CA ARG A 227 7.91 15.14 0.74
C ARG A 227 6.96 15.47 1.87
N SER A 228 7.27 15.00 3.07
CA SER A 228 6.49 15.32 4.27
C SER A 228 6.46 16.83 4.53
N SER A 229 7.61 17.52 4.39
CA SER A 229 7.68 18.98 4.52
C SER A 229 6.87 19.70 3.43
N ALA A 230 6.97 19.28 2.18
CA ALA A 230 6.20 19.87 1.07
C ALA A 230 4.68 19.70 1.27
N LEU A 231 4.23 18.52 1.70
CA LEU A 231 2.82 18.27 1.99
C LEU A 231 2.32 19.11 3.17
N ASN A 232 3.11 19.25 4.24
CA ASN A 232 2.75 20.13 5.35
C ASN A 232 2.59 21.58 4.89
N VAL A 233 3.50 22.08 4.05
CA VAL A 233 3.38 23.42 3.45
C VAL A 233 2.11 23.54 2.60
N LEU A 234 1.78 22.53 1.79
CA LEU A 234 0.54 22.53 1.00
C LEU A 234 -0.71 22.58 1.89
N PHE A 235 -0.73 21.83 3.00
CA PHE A 235 -1.85 21.86 3.95
C PHE A 235 -1.94 23.18 4.72
N ASP A 236 -0.79 23.74 5.14
CA ASP A 236 -0.73 25.06 5.77
C ASP A 236 -1.26 26.16 4.83
N LEU A 237 -0.88 26.11 3.55
CA LEU A 237 -1.40 27.00 2.51
C LEU A 237 -2.91 26.79 2.31
N LEU A 238 -3.38 25.54 2.29
CA LEU A 238 -4.81 25.25 2.15
C LEU A 238 -5.62 25.84 3.33
N GLU A 239 -5.07 25.78 4.54
CA GLU A 239 -5.69 26.33 5.75
C GLU A 239 -5.68 27.87 5.77
N GLN A 240 -4.54 28.49 5.47
CA GLN A 240 -4.34 29.94 5.60
C GLN A 240 -4.85 30.77 4.41
N GLN A 241 -4.78 30.23 3.18
CA GLN A 241 -5.16 30.98 1.98
C GLN A 241 -6.67 31.11 1.85
N GLY A 242 -7.15 32.35 1.68
CA GLY A 242 -8.58 32.63 1.51
C GLY A 242 -9.09 32.49 0.08
N GLU A 243 -8.20 32.38 -0.91
CA GLU A 243 -8.56 32.37 -2.32
C GLU A 243 -9.02 30.98 -2.79
N PRO A 244 -10.25 30.83 -3.33
CA PRO A 244 -10.76 29.53 -3.76
C PRO A 244 -9.95 28.85 -4.86
N ALA A 245 -9.40 29.61 -5.81
CA ALA A 245 -8.64 29.04 -6.94
C ALA A 245 -7.39 28.30 -6.46
N VAL A 246 -6.61 28.93 -5.58
CA VAL A 246 -5.40 28.34 -4.99
C VAL A 246 -5.74 27.06 -4.20
N ARG A 247 -6.83 27.08 -3.43
CA ARG A 247 -7.29 25.89 -2.71
C ARG A 247 -7.67 24.75 -3.69
N GLY A 248 -8.31 25.09 -4.80
CA GLY A 248 -8.64 24.14 -5.86
C GLY A 248 -7.40 23.46 -6.45
N GLU A 249 -6.38 24.24 -6.80
CA GLU A 249 -5.11 23.73 -7.35
C GLU A 249 -4.37 22.82 -6.37
N ILE A 250 -4.31 23.18 -5.08
CA ILE A 250 -3.70 22.33 -4.05
C ILE A 250 -4.45 21.00 -3.94
N ILE A 251 -5.79 21.03 -3.95
CA ILE A 251 -6.59 19.80 -3.92
C ILE A 251 -6.38 18.97 -5.19
N ASP A 252 -6.25 19.59 -6.38
CA ASP A 252 -5.93 18.89 -7.63
C ASP A 252 -4.58 18.14 -7.53
N VAL A 253 -3.55 18.79 -6.97
CA VAL A 253 -2.24 18.18 -6.75
C VAL A 253 -2.35 16.98 -5.80
N LEU A 254 -3.04 17.15 -4.67
CA LEU A 254 -3.25 16.06 -3.71
C LEU A 254 -4.01 14.89 -4.34
N GLU A 255 -5.04 15.16 -5.15
CA GLU A 255 -5.83 14.15 -5.85
C GLU A 255 -5.00 13.33 -6.85
N GLN A 256 -4.00 13.95 -7.48
CA GLN A 256 -3.06 13.27 -8.38
C GLN A 256 -2.01 12.44 -7.64
N LEU A 257 -1.52 12.94 -6.49
CA LEU A 257 -0.46 12.28 -5.73
C LEU A 257 -0.96 11.13 -4.85
N PHE A 258 -2.18 11.23 -4.31
CA PHE A 258 -2.69 10.25 -3.35
C PHE A 258 -2.68 8.80 -3.85
N PRO A 259 -3.11 8.48 -5.10
CA PRO A 259 -3.00 7.12 -5.63
C PRO A 259 -1.55 6.63 -5.73
N ASN A 260 -0.60 7.52 -6.01
CA ASN A 260 0.82 7.15 -6.11
C ASN A 260 1.38 6.72 -4.75
N PHE A 261 0.96 7.35 -3.66
CA PHE A 261 1.37 6.94 -2.31
C PHE A 261 0.87 5.54 -1.96
N LEU A 262 -0.40 5.24 -2.29
CA LEU A 262 -0.96 3.90 -2.09
C LEU A 262 -0.21 2.84 -2.91
N ASN A 263 0.07 3.12 -4.19
CA ASN A 263 0.80 2.21 -5.08
C ASN A 263 2.26 2.01 -4.64
N ALA A 264 2.90 3.07 -4.13
CA ALA A 264 4.27 3.02 -3.60
C ALA A 264 4.35 2.40 -2.20
N ARG A 265 3.23 2.00 -1.60
CA ARG A 265 3.13 1.47 -0.22
C ARG A 265 3.59 2.47 0.85
N ASP A 266 3.53 3.76 0.53
CA ASP A 266 3.87 4.85 1.45
C ASP A 266 2.67 5.19 2.34
N PHE A 267 2.33 4.27 3.24
CA PHE A 267 1.16 4.41 4.12
C PHE A 267 1.31 5.55 5.11
N ARG A 268 2.54 5.94 5.44
CA ARG A 268 2.81 7.11 6.26
C ARG A 268 2.29 8.39 5.60
N THR A 269 2.66 8.60 4.35
CA THR A 269 2.23 9.78 3.61
C THR A 269 0.73 9.72 3.29
N ALA A 270 0.20 8.55 2.94
CA ALA A 270 -1.24 8.36 2.73
C ALA A 270 -2.05 8.67 4.01
N ALA A 271 -1.59 8.22 5.18
CA ALA A 271 -2.20 8.52 6.47
C ALA A 271 -2.19 10.02 6.78
N LEU A 272 -1.06 10.71 6.53
CA LEU A 272 -0.97 12.17 6.69
C LEU A 272 -2.01 12.89 5.84
N VAL A 273 -2.13 12.54 4.56
CA VAL A 273 -3.11 13.16 3.65
C VAL A 273 -4.54 12.96 4.13
N LEU A 274 -4.91 11.74 4.57
CA LEU A 274 -6.24 11.44 5.09
C LEU A 274 -6.55 12.21 6.39
N ARG A 275 -5.57 12.31 7.29
CA ARG A 275 -5.69 13.01 8.56
C ARG A 275 -5.91 14.51 8.35
N GLU A 276 -5.06 15.14 7.54
CA GLU A 276 -5.15 16.58 7.30
C GLU A 276 -6.41 16.94 6.48
N ALA A 277 -6.77 16.14 5.47
CA ALA A 277 -8.00 16.35 4.71
C ALA A 277 -9.26 16.38 5.60
N LYS A 278 -9.29 15.56 6.66
CA LYS A 278 -10.38 15.58 7.66
C LYS A 278 -10.35 16.81 8.57
N LEU A 279 -9.17 17.23 9.00
CA LEU A 279 -9.00 18.32 9.97
C LEU A 279 -9.28 19.69 9.34
N ILE A 280 -8.93 19.86 8.06
CA ILE A 280 -9.07 21.12 7.31
C ILE A 280 -10.52 21.59 7.25
N GLY A 281 -11.49 20.68 7.15
CA GLY A 281 -12.91 21.03 7.13
C GLY A 281 -13.37 21.82 8.36
N GLY A 282 -12.71 21.64 9.52
CA GLY A 282 -13.01 22.38 10.75
C GLY A 282 -12.06 23.55 11.04
N ARG A 283 -10.88 23.59 10.39
CA ARG A 283 -9.83 24.58 10.66
C ARG A 283 -9.80 25.72 9.66
N ALA A 284 -10.05 25.44 8.37
CA ALA A 284 -9.89 26.41 7.29
C ALA A 284 -11.08 27.40 7.24
N PRO A 285 -10.89 28.69 7.55
CA PRO A 285 -11.94 29.68 7.43
C PRO A 285 -12.31 29.90 5.95
N GLY A 286 -13.61 29.98 5.66
CA GLY A 286 -14.12 30.24 4.32
C GLY A 286 -13.95 29.07 3.33
N LEU A 287 -13.75 27.84 3.81
CA LEU A 287 -13.70 26.67 2.93
C LEU A 287 -15.04 26.49 2.20
N LEU A 288 -15.01 26.45 0.87
CA LEU A 288 -16.20 26.23 0.07
C LEU A 288 -16.71 24.79 0.26
N PRO A 289 -18.05 24.57 0.25
CA PRO A 289 -18.62 23.23 0.35
C PRO A 289 -18.10 22.25 -0.71
N GLU A 290 -17.79 22.75 -1.92
CA GLU A 290 -17.20 21.97 -3.00
C GLU A 290 -15.81 21.43 -2.64
N HIS A 291 -14.93 22.28 -2.09
CA HIS A 291 -13.60 21.86 -1.63
C HIS A 291 -13.71 20.85 -0.48
N GLY A 292 -14.64 21.06 0.46
CA GLY A 292 -14.93 20.09 1.52
C GLY A 292 -15.35 18.73 0.96
N ALA A 293 -16.25 18.71 -0.02
CA ALA A 293 -16.68 17.48 -0.68
C ALA A 293 -15.54 16.76 -1.42
N ARG A 294 -14.61 17.51 -2.03
CA ARG A 294 -13.41 16.95 -2.67
C ARG A 294 -12.42 16.36 -1.67
N LEU A 295 -12.19 17.04 -0.54
CA LEU A 295 -11.39 16.50 0.57
C LEU A 295 -12.02 15.23 1.16
N ASP A 296 -13.34 15.19 1.29
CA ASP A 296 -14.07 13.99 1.68
C ASP A 296 -13.96 12.85 0.65
N ALA A 297 -13.80 13.20 -0.64
CA ALA A 297 -13.70 12.24 -1.73
C ALA A 297 -12.43 11.38 -1.66
N PHE A 298 -11.35 11.83 -1.01
CA PHE A 298 -10.16 11.00 -0.79
C PHE A 298 -10.48 9.73 0.00
N VAL A 299 -11.17 9.89 1.13
CA VAL A 299 -11.58 8.78 2.00
C VAL A 299 -12.60 7.88 1.27
N ALA A 300 -13.49 8.49 0.47
CA ALA A 300 -14.43 7.74 -0.35
C ALA A 300 -13.73 6.91 -1.45
N LYS A 301 -12.72 7.48 -2.14
CA LYS A 301 -11.88 6.78 -3.13
C LYS A 301 -11.17 5.59 -2.50
N LEU A 302 -10.55 5.77 -1.32
CA LEU A 302 -9.91 4.67 -0.58
C LEU A 302 -10.85 3.47 -0.34
N SER A 303 -12.15 3.75 -0.18
CA SER A 303 -13.17 2.76 0.14
C SER A 303 -13.84 2.13 -1.09
N GLN A 304 -13.32 2.39 -2.29
CA GLN A 304 -13.79 1.78 -3.53
C GLN A 304 -13.31 0.31 -3.62
N PRO A 305 -14.15 -0.62 -4.10
CA PRO A 305 -13.79 -2.05 -4.14
C PRO A 305 -12.45 -2.37 -4.80
N ALA A 306 -12.11 -1.70 -5.92
CA ALA A 306 -10.86 -1.92 -6.63
C ALA A 306 -9.64 -1.49 -5.79
N ILE A 307 -9.72 -0.30 -5.17
CA ILE A 307 -8.63 0.24 -4.34
C ILE A 307 -8.47 -0.59 -3.06
N VAL A 308 -9.57 -0.96 -2.40
CA VAL A 308 -9.52 -1.82 -1.22
C VAL A 308 -8.90 -3.17 -1.55
N SER A 309 -9.24 -3.76 -2.69
CA SER A 309 -8.67 -5.05 -3.10
C SER A 309 -7.17 -4.96 -3.36
N GLN A 310 -6.72 -3.92 -4.06
CA GLN A 310 -5.30 -3.67 -4.30
C GLN A 310 -4.54 -3.39 -2.99
N LEU A 311 -5.13 -2.60 -2.09
CA LEU A 311 -4.57 -2.29 -0.78
C LEU A 311 -4.39 -3.55 0.06
N VAL A 312 -5.45 -4.36 0.20
CA VAL A 312 -5.41 -5.59 1.01
C VAL A 312 -4.45 -6.61 0.40
N GLN A 313 -4.45 -6.78 -0.92
CA GLN A 313 -3.50 -7.65 -1.61
C GLN A 313 -2.05 -7.21 -1.33
N SER A 314 -1.75 -5.93 -1.50
CA SER A 314 -0.41 -5.39 -1.27
C SER A 314 0.05 -5.56 0.18
N LEU A 315 -0.87 -5.47 1.15
CA LEU A 315 -0.59 -5.67 2.57
C LEU A 315 -0.37 -7.14 2.93
N ASP A 316 -1.01 -8.07 2.23
CA ASP A 316 -0.84 -9.51 2.46
C ASP A 316 0.45 -10.05 1.83
N GLU A 317 0.87 -9.49 0.68
CA GLU A 317 2.09 -9.90 -0.04
C GLU A 317 3.40 -9.55 0.69
N VAL A 318 3.43 -8.46 1.46
CA VAL A 318 4.65 -7.97 2.12
C VAL A 318 4.60 -8.28 3.61
N ALA A 319 5.42 -9.25 4.03
CA ALA A 319 5.59 -9.56 5.44
C ALA A 319 6.07 -8.32 6.24
N GLY A 320 5.37 -8.01 7.32
CA GLY A 320 5.75 -6.93 8.24
C GLY A 320 5.04 -5.59 8.00
N LEU A 321 4.53 -5.33 6.79
CA LEU A 321 3.84 -4.08 6.45
C LEU A 321 2.57 -3.88 7.30
N ALA A 322 1.84 -4.96 7.57
CA ALA A 322 0.64 -4.94 8.43
C ALA A 322 0.92 -4.58 9.90
N ASN A 323 2.18 -4.55 10.35
CA ASN A 323 2.55 -4.12 11.70
C ASN A 323 2.82 -2.61 11.81
N GLU A 324 2.88 -1.90 10.68
CA GLU A 324 3.10 -0.46 10.69
C GLU A 324 1.86 0.28 11.25
N PRO A 325 2.02 1.21 12.20
CA PRO A 325 0.90 1.93 12.79
C PRO A 325 0.14 2.78 11.75
N GLU A 326 0.83 3.24 10.71
CA GLU A 326 0.24 4.04 9.63
C GLU A 326 -0.73 3.21 8.77
N VAL A 327 -0.49 1.91 8.59
CA VAL A 327 -1.45 1.01 7.93
C VAL A 327 -2.75 0.92 8.72
N ALA A 328 -2.65 0.73 10.03
CA ALA A 328 -3.82 0.69 10.91
C ALA A 328 -4.60 2.00 10.87
N GLU A 329 -3.91 3.13 10.69
CA GLU A 329 -4.52 4.42 10.49
C GLU A 329 -5.29 4.49 9.17
N VAL A 330 -4.67 4.16 8.04
CA VAL A 330 -5.31 4.14 6.71
C VAL A 330 -6.53 3.22 6.70
N LEU A 331 -6.44 2.02 7.28
CA LEU A 331 -7.56 1.07 7.32
C LEU A 331 -8.71 1.55 8.22
N ARG A 332 -8.44 2.36 9.25
CA ARG A 332 -9.46 2.98 10.10
C ARG A 332 -10.28 4.02 9.34
N GLU A 333 -9.71 4.59 8.29
CA GLU A 333 -10.34 5.60 7.44
C GLU A 333 -11.35 5.02 6.45
N LEU A 334 -11.35 3.69 6.25
CA LEU A 334 -12.31 3.02 5.38
C LEU A 334 -13.76 3.34 5.77
N ARG A 335 -14.58 3.63 4.76
CA ARG A 335 -16.01 3.90 4.79
C ARG A 335 -16.82 2.61 4.61
N PRO A 336 -18.15 2.63 4.82
CA PRO A 336 -18.99 1.42 4.78
C PRO A 336 -18.98 0.67 3.46
N THR A 337 -18.71 1.36 2.34
CA THR A 337 -18.60 0.73 1.01
C THR A 337 -17.45 -0.27 0.92
N ALA A 338 -16.44 -0.16 1.81
CA ALA A 338 -15.33 -1.10 1.90
C ALA A 338 -15.70 -2.42 2.60
N LEU A 339 -16.85 -2.48 3.29
CA LEU A 339 -17.23 -3.64 4.11
C LEU A 339 -17.29 -4.94 3.29
N GLU A 340 -17.97 -4.91 2.14
CA GLU A 340 -18.13 -6.08 1.27
C GLU A 340 -16.80 -6.56 0.65
N PRO A 341 -15.96 -5.69 0.07
CA PRO A 341 -14.61 -6.06 -0.35
C PRO A 341 -13.76 -6.66 0.77
N VAL A 342 -13.73 -6.04 1.95
CA VAL A 342 -12.91 -6.55 3.08
C VAL A 342 -13.41 -7.92 3.54
N LEU A 343 -14.72 -8.11 3.67
CA LEU A 343 -15.31 -9.41 4.04
C LEU A 343 -14.98 -10.52 3.04
N THR A 344 -14.83 -10.19 1.76
CA THR A 344 -14.47 -11.14 0.71
C THR A 344 -13.00 -11.57 0.82
N TRP A 345 -12.12 -10.66 1.26
CA TRP A 345 -10.70 -10.92 1.39
C TRP A 345 -10.31 -11.71 2.64
N ILE A 346 -10.92 -11.44 3.81
CA ILE A 346 -10.54 -12.03 5.10
C ILE A 346 -10.29 -13.56 5.05
N PRO A 347 -11.17 -14.39 4.45
CA PRO A 347 -10.97 -15.84 4.42
C PRO A 347 -9.73 -16.31 3.65
N ASN A 348 -9.19 -15.46 2.76
CA ASN A 348 -8.10 -15.80 1.84
C ASN A 348 -6.75 -15.18 2.26
N LEU A 349 -6.70 -14.48 3.39
CA LEU A 349 -5.47 -13.83 3.87
C LEU A 349 -4.47 -14.86 4.40
N THR A 350 -3.19 -14.59 4.13
CA THR A 350 -2.08 -15.37 4.68
C THR A 350 -1.53 -14.75 5.97
N SER A 351 -1.63 -13.42 6.10
CA SER A 351 -1.14 -12.65 7.24
C SER A 351 -2.15 -12.61 8.40
N ALA A 352 -1.87 -13.34 9.48
CA ALA A 352 -2.70 -13.31 10.69
C ALA A 352 -2.83 -11.91 11.35
N PRO A 353 -1.76 -11.08 11.44
CA PRO A 353 -1.89 -9.70 11.93
C PRO A 353 -2.82 -8.84 11.07
N LEU A 354 -2.73 -8.97 9.75
CA LEU A 354 -3.61 -8.24 8.82
C LEU A 354 -5.07 -8.69 8.97
N SER A 355 -5.30 -10.00 9.08
CA SER A 355 -6.64 -10.55 9.33
C SER A 355 -7.27 -9.96 10.58
N ALA A 356 -6.54 -9.93 11.70
CA ALA A 356 -7.03 -9.35 12.96
C ALA A 356 -7.35 -7.85 12.82
N MET A 357 -6.51 -7.10 12.07
CA MET A 357 -6.74 -5.68 11.82
C MET A 357 -7.99 -5.46 10.96
N LEU A 358 -8.16 -6.21 9.88
CA LEU A 358 -9.34 -6.12 9.01
C LEU A 358 -10.62 -6.59 9.71
N GLU A 359 -10.55 -7.60 10.59
CA GLU A 359 -11.67 -7.96 11.45
C GLU A 359 -12.10 -6.79 12.34
N SER A 360 -11.16 -6.06 12.94
CA SER A 360 -11.49 -4.87 13.74
C SER A 360 -12.15 -3.76 12.91
N VAL A 361 -11.76 -3.61 11.65
CA VAL A 361 -12.36 -2.66 10.71
C VAL A 361 -13.79 -3.09 10.35
N VAL A 362 -13.98 -4.37 10.04
CA VAL A 362 -15.30 -4.95 9.75
C VAL A 362 -16.24 -4.77 10.94
N ASP A 363 -15.77 -5.02 12.16
CA ASP A 363 -16.59 -4.90 13.37
C ASP A 363 -17.05 -3.46 13.59
N ARG A 364 -16.13 -2.50 13.45
CA ARG A 364 -16.44 -1.07 13.52
C ARG A 364 -17.45 -0.67 12.44
N LEU A 365 -17.19 -1.03 11.18
CA LEU A 365 -18.04 -0.64 10.04
C LEU A 365 -19.42 -1.26 10.13
N ALA A 366 -19.52 -2.54 10.45
CA ALA A 366 -20.78 -3.26 10.55
C ALA A 366 -21.63 -2.77 11.73
N SER A 367 -21.00 -2.45 12.86
CA SER A 367 -21.72 -1.91 14.03
C SER A 367 -22.21 -0.48 13.81
N ALA A 368 -21.42 0.35 13.15
CA ALA A 368 -21.80 1.74 12.86
C ALA A 368 -22.78 1.86 11.67
N HIS A 369 -22.71 0.94 10.72
CA HIS A 369 -23.44 1.01 9.45
C HIS A 369 -24.11 -0.32 9.10
N THR A 370 -24.96 -0.81 10.00
CA THR A 370 -25.68 -2.07 9.84
C THR A 370 -26.47 -2.17 8.53
N SER A 371 -26.88 -1.04 7.94
CA SER A 371 -27.55 -1.00 6.63
C SER A 371 -26.76 -1.66 5.51
N GLU A 372 -25.42 -1.56 5.53
CA GLU A 372 -24.56 -2.22 4.54
C GLU A 372 -24.54 -3.74 4.72
N VAL A 373 -24.48 -4.23 5.96
CA VAL A 373 -24.62 -5.66 6.24
C VAL A 373 -25.96 -6.19 5.72
N LEU A 374 -27.05 -5.44 5.98
CA LEU A 374 -28.38 -5.82 5.50
C LEU A 374 -28.50 -5.78 3.97
N ARG A 375 -27.76 -4.89 3.29
CA ARG A 375 -27.69 -4.87 1.81
C ARG A 375 -27.02 -6.13 1.28
N ILE A 376 -25.91 -6.55 1.89
CA ILE A 376 -25.20 -7.79 1.50
C ILE A 376 -26.11 -9.01 1.68
N LEU A 377 -26.83 -9.11 2.81
CA LEU A 377 -27.78 -10.22 3.05
C LEU A 377 -28.88 -10.33 1.98
N ARG A 378 -29.32 -9.20 1.41
CA ARG A 378 -30.32 -9.14 0.32
C ARG A 378 -29.73 -9.38 -1.07
N THR A 379 -28.44 -9.70 -1.16
CA THR A 379 -27.73 -9.93 -2.42
C THR A 379 -27.24 -11.38 -2.45
N PRO A 380 -28.06 -12.35 -2.91
CA PRO A 380 -27.73 -13.78 -2.87
C PRO A 380 -26.44 -14.16 -3.60
N SER A 381 -26.06 -13.39 -4.63
CA SER A 381 -24.85 -13.63 -5.44
C SER A 381 -23.57 -13.02 -4.84
N SER A 382 -23.65 -12.33 -3.70
CA SER A 382 -22.49 -11.70 -3.07
C SER A 382 -21.51 -12.75 -2.57
N GLU A 383 -20.24 -12.63 -2.96
CA GLU A 383 -19.15 -13.47 -2.43
C GLU A 383 -18.98 -13.29 -0.91
N ALA A 384 -19.26 -12.10 -0.39
CA ALA A 384 -19.24 -11.80 1.03
C ALA A 384 -20.44 -12.36 1.83
N LEU A 385 -21.41 -13.05 1.20
CA LEU A 385 -22.67 -13.42 1.85
C LEU A 385 -22.46 -14.31 3.09
N GLY A 386 -21.63 -15.35 2.96
CA GLY A 386 -21.31 -16.25 4.08
C GLY A 386 -20.65 -15.51 5.25
N ALA A 387 -19.71 -14.62 4.94
CA ALA A 387 -19.02 -13.81 5.93
C ALA A 387 -19.97 -12.81 6.62
N ALA A 388 -20.88 -12.17 5.86
CA ALA A 388 -21.90 -11.26 6.40
C ALA A 388 -22.90 -11.99 7.30
N ILE A 389 -23.30 -13.22 6.94
CA ILE A 389 -24.16 -14.06 7.79
C ILE A 389 -23.47 -14.36 9.12
N ALA A 390 -22.21 -14.79 9.09
CA ALA A 390 -21.43 -15.08 10.30
C ALA A 390 -21.25 -13.82 11.18
N LEU A 391 -20.99 -12.68 10.53
CA LEU A 391 -20.85 -11.39 11.19
C LEU A 391 -22.09 -10.98 11.98
N CYS A 392 -23.29 -11.23 11.44
CA CYS A 392 -24.54 -10.91 12.13
C CYS A 392 -24.65 -11.61 13.49
N GLY A 393 -24.33 -12.91 13.55
CA GLY A 393 -24.36 -13.69 14.78
C GLY A 393 -23.31 -13.21 15.78
N ARG A 394 -22.08 -13.03 15.29
CA ARG A 394 -20.92 -12.64 16.11
C ARG A 394 -21.10 -11.27 16.78
N LEU A 395 -21.65 -10.30 16.05
CA LEU A 395 -21.92 -8.95 16.56
C LEU A 395 -23.29 -8.80 17.25
N GLY A 396 -24.11 -9.85 17.29
CA GLY A 396 -25.44 -9.77 17.92
C GLY A 396 -26.41 -8.85 17.17
N LEU A 397 -26.36 -8.79 15.84
CA LEU A 397 -27.19 -7.90 15.03
C LEU A 397 -28.64 -8.39 14.95
N HIS A 398 -29.42 -8.18 16.01
CA HIS A 398 -30.81 -8.64 16.10
C HIS A 398 -31.70 -8.15 14.95
N GLN A 399 -31.45 -6.95 14.44
CA GLN A 399 -32.16 -6.37 13.29
C GLN A 399 -31.91 -7.10 11.96
N ALA A 400 -30.91 -7.99 11.90
CA ALA A 400 -30.61 -8.78 10.71
C ALA A 400 -31.49 -10.03 10.56
N VAL A 401 -32.28 -10.39 11.59
CA VAL A 401 -33.14 -11.59 11.56
C VAL A 401 -34.06 -11.66 10.33
N PRO A 402 -34.71 -10.58 9.87
CA PRO A 402 -35.47 -10.62 8.61
C PRO A 402 -34.61 -10.93 7.39
N GLY A 403 -33.42 -10.33 7.26
CA GLY A 403 -32.49 -10.61 6.16
C GLY A 403 -31.96 -12.05 6.21
N LEU A 404 -31.64 -12.55 7.40
CA LEU A 404 -31.26 -13.96 7.62
C LEU A 404 -32.43 -14.92 7.30
N SER A 405 -33.68 -14.49 7.43
CA SER A 405 -34.82 -15.31 6.98
C SER A 405 -34.82 -15.52 5.47
N GLU A 406 -34.32 -14.57 4.68
CA GLU A 406 -34.23 -14.70 3.23
C GLU A 406 -33.10 -15.67 2.84
N THR A 407 -31.97 -15.65 3.55
CA THR A 407 -30.83 -16.55 3.30
C THR A 407 -31.14 -18.01 3.65
N MET A 408 -32.15 -18.28 4.49
CA MET A 408 -32.69 -19.63 4.72
C MET A 408 -33.34 -20.26 3.47
N ALA A 409 -33.65 -19.49 2.43
CA ALA A 409 -34.17 -20.01 1.16
C ALA A 409 -33.08 -20.19 0.08
N HIS A 410 -31.81 -19.97 0.43
CA HIS A 410 -30.71 -20.04 -0.52
C HIS A 410 -30.51 -21.46 -1.10
N ALA A 411 -30.13 -21.56 -2.37
CA ALA A 411 -29.95 -22.84 -3.06
C ALA A 411 -28.83 -23.69 -2.44
N ASP A 412 -27.71 -23.05 -2.09
CA ASP A 412 -26.56 -23.69 -1.43
C ASP A 412 -26.87 -24.02 0.04
N PRO A 413 -26.84 -25.31 0.46
CA PRO A 413 -26.97 -25.72 1.85
C PRO A 413 -25.94 -25.13 2.80
N ALA A 414 -24.72 -24.80 2.34
CA ALA A 414 -23.69 -24.20 3.19
C ALA A 414 -24.12 -22.82 3.71
N VAL A 415 -24.76 -22.01 2.85
CA VAL A 415 -25.33 -20.71 3.23
C VAL A 415 -26.47 -20.87 4.23
N ARG A 416 -27.37 -21.84 4.02
CA ARG A 416 -28.45 -22.14 4.97
C ARG A 416 -27.91 -22.61 6.33
N LEU A 417 -26.88 -23.45 6.33
CA LEU A 417 -26.21 -23.92 7.54
C LEU A 417 -25.56 -22.77 8.31
N ALA A 418 -24.80 -21.90 7.63
CA ALA A 418 -24.22 -20.70 8.22
C ALA A 418 -25.31 -19.78 8.81
N THR A 419 -26.46 -19.69 8.13
CA THR A 419 -27.62 -18.93 8.61
C THR A 419 -28.17 -19.50 9.91
N VAL A 420 -28.37 -20.83 10.00
CA VAL A 420 -28.81 -21.49 11.25
C VAL A 420 -27.81 -21.24 12.39
N GLN A 421 -26.51 -21.33 12.13
CA GLN A 421 -25.47 -21.07 13.13
C GLN A 421 -25.50 -19.62 13.62
N SER A 422 -25.67 -18.66 12.70
CA SER A 422 -25.80 -17.23 13.03
C SER A 422 -27.07 -16.96 13.86
N LEU A 423 -28.22 -17.49 13.45
CA LEU A 423 -29.48 -17.40 14.19
C LEU A 423 -29.37 -18.02 15.60
N ALA A 424 -28.61 -19.11 15.75
CA ALA A 424 -28.37 -19.73 17.04
C ALA A 424 -27.61 -18.80 18.00
N GLN A 425 -26.59 -18.09 17.50
CA GLN A 425 -25.85 -17.09 18.27
C GLN A 425 -26.76 -15.93 18.70
N LEU A 426 -27.60 -15.42 17.79
CA LEU A 426 -28.56 -14.36 18.11
C LEU A 426 -29.58 -14.77 19.17
N GLY A 427 -30.14 -15.99 19.06
CA GLY A 427 -31.02 -16.55 20.08
C GLY A 427 -32.34 -15.81 20.34
N THR A 428 -32.71 -14.84 19.50
CA THR A 428 -33.96 -14.10 19.63
C THR A 428 -35.18 -15.01 19.37
N PRO A 429 -36.39 -14.66 19.86
CA PRO A 429 -37.59 -15.45 19.57
C PRO A 429 -37.85 -15.64 18.07
N GLY A 430 -37.59 -14.61 17.26
CA GLY A 430 -37.68 -14.70 15.79
C GLY A 430 -36.64 -15.66 15.21
N ALA A 431 -35.40 -15.62 15.70
CA ALA A 431 -34.35 -16.55 15.27
C ALA A 431 -34.68 -18.00 15.61
N LEU A 432 -35.21 -18.26 16.81
CA LEU A 432 -35.64 -19.61 17.22
C LEU A 432 -36.82 -20.13 16.39
N ALA A 433 -37.74 -19.25 15.98
CA ALA A 433 -38.83 -19.62 15.07
C ALA A 433 -38.32 -20.01 13.66
N LEU A 434 -37.26 -19.36 13.17
CA LEU A 434 -36.60 -19.74 11.92
C LEU A 434 -35.83 -21.06 12.06
N ILE A 435 -35.15 -21.28 13.19
CA ILE A 435 -34.50 -22.55 13.52
C ILE A 435 -35.52 -23.69 13.56
N ASP A 436 -36.71 -23.49 14.13
CA ASP A 436 -37.77 -24.50 14.09
C ASP A 436 -38.12 -24.91 12.64
N LYS A 437 -38.24 -23.94 11.72
CA LYS A 437 -38.49 -24.27 10.30
C LYS A 437 -37.34 -25.06 9.67
N ALA A 438 -36.09 -24.75 10.02
CA ALA A 438 -34.90 -25.40 9.47
C ALA A 438 -34.74 -26.88 9.87
N ILE A 439 -35.50 -27.37 10.86
CA ILE A 439 -35.53 -28.79 11.24
C ILE A 439 -36.05 -29.69 10.11
N ASP A 440 -36.85 -29.15 9.19
CA ASP A 440 -37.37 -29.85 8.01
C ASP A 440 -36.60 -29.54 6.71
N ASP A 441 -35.40 -28.95 6.81
CA ASP A 441 -34.58 -28.63 5.63
C ASP A 441 -34.28 -29.89 4.79
N ALA A 442 -34.16 -29.75 3.47
CA ALA A 442 -33.82 -30.87 2.60
C ALA A 442 -32.40 -31.42 2.88
N ASP A 443 -31.48 -30.57 3.33
CA ASP A 443 -30.11 -30.94 3.66
C ASP A 443 -29.98 -31.46 5.10
N ARG A 444 -29.29 -32.60 5.27
CA ARG A 444 -29.08 -33.24 6.57
C ARG A 444 -28.26 -32.37 7.53
N GLY A 445 -27.23 -31.67 7.02
CA GLY A 445 -26.38 -30.82 7.84
C GLY A 445 -27.17 -29.68 8.49
N VAL A 446 -28.05 -29.05 7.70
CA VAL A 446 -28.94 -27.98 8.18
C VAL A 446 -29.93 -28.50 9.23
N ARG A 447 -30.61 -29.64 8.97
CA ARG A 447 -31.53 -30.25 9.95
C ARG A 447 -30.86 -30.58 11.28
N VAL A 448 -29.68 -31.21 11.22
CA VAL A 448 -28.91 -31.60 12.42
C VAL A 448 -28.47 -30.37 13.21
N ALA A 449 -28.01 -29.31 12.54
CA ALA A 449 -27.65 -28.06 13.21
C ALA A 449 -28.87 -27.43 13.90
N ALA A 450 -30.00 -27.33 13.19
CA ALA A 450 -31.22 -26.73 13.70
C ALA A 450 -31.76 -27.48 14.93
N VAL A 451 -31.84 -28.81 14.85
CA VAL A 451 -32.39 -29.63 15.95
C VAL A 451 -31.49 -29.62 17.18
N ARG A 452 -30.16 -29.60 17.00
CA ARG A 452 -29.20 -29.46 18.11
C ARG A 452 -29.38 -28.14 18.84
N VAL A 453 -29.54 -27.04 18.10
CA VAL A 453 -29.76 -25.71 18.70
C VAL A 453 -31.09 -25.67 19.46
N ALA A 454 -32.16 -26.18 18.86
CA ALA A 454 -33.47 -26.26 19.52
C ALA A 454 -33.40 -27.09 20.82
N GLY A 455 -32.70 -28.23 20.78
CA GLY A 455 -32.46 -29.10 21.93
C GLY A 455 -31.65 -28.42 23.04
N ALA A 456 -30.49 -27.86 22.69
CA ALA A 456 -29.59 -27.19 23.63
C ALA A 456 -30.25 -25.98 24.33
N ARG A 457 -31.17 -25.30 23.64
CA ARG A 457 -31.94 -24.18 24.20
C ARG A 457 -33.24 -24.61 24.89
N GLY A 458 -33.61 -25.89 24.84
CA GLY A 458 -34.88 -26.39 25.36
C GLY A 458 -36.10 -25.70 24.71
N TYR A 459 -35.99 -25.30 23.44
CA TYR A 459 -36.99 -24.46 22.77
C TYR A 459 -38.30 -25.22 22.53
N LYS A 460 -39.32 -24.92 23.36
CA LYS A 460 -40.62 -25.61 23.33
C LYS A 460 -41.38 -25.46 22.00
N GLY A 461 -41.13 -24.38 21.24
CA GLY A 461 -41.76 -24.18 19.93
C GLY A 461 -41.46 -25.30 18.94
N ALA A 462 -40.27 -25.91 19.03
CA ALA A 462 -39.85 -27.01 18.16
C ALA A 462 -40.42 -28.39 18.58
N LEU A 463 -41.05 -28.51 19.76
CA LEU A 463 -41.46 -29.80 20.33
C LEU A 463 -42.33 -30.60 19.36
N LYS A 464 -43.36 -29.97 18.80
CA LYS A 464 -44.32 -30.64 17.90
C LYS A 464 -43.63 -31.24 16.67
N ARG A 465 -42.66 -30.52 16.09
CA ARG A 465 -41.95 -30.94 14.88
C ARG A 465 -40.95 -32.06 15.19
N VAL A 466 -40.15 -31.87 16.23
CA VAL A 466 -39.20 -32.88 16.73
C VAL A 466 -39.93 -34.17 17.10
N GLU A 467 -41.06 -34.07 17.80
CA GLU A 467 -41.90 -35.22 18.16
C GLU A 467 -42.45 -35.95 16.92
N GLY A 468 -42.98 -35.20 15.95
CA GLY A 468 -43.48 -35.77 14.70
C GLY A 468 -42.43 -36.56 13.92
N ILE A 469 -41.16 -36.13 13.98
CA ILE A 469 -40.03 -36.83 13.36
C ILE A 469 -39.64 -38.06 14.19
N VAL A 470 -39.40 -37.90 15.50
CA VAL A 470 -38.92 -38.96 16.40
C VAL A 470 -39.87 -40.16 16.46
N PHE A 471 -41.18 -39.93 16.43
CA PHE A 471 -42.19 -41.00 16.43
C PHE A 471 -42.78 -41.28 15.04
N GLY A 472 -42.28 -40.60 14.01
CA GLY A 472 -42.72 -40.76 12.62
C GLY A 472 -42.00 -41.89 11.88
N ARG A 473 -42.29 -42.02 10.58
CA ARG A 473 -41.57 -42.99 9.72
C ARG A 473 -40.19 -42.50 9.29
N ALA A 474 -40.01 -41.19 9.16
CA ALA A 474 -38.78 -40.58 8.67
C ALA A 474 -37.54 -40.99 9.48
N VAL A 475 -37.68 -41.13 10.81
CA VAL A 475 -36.58 -41.52 11.71
C VAL A 475 -35.99 -42.89 11.39
N LYS A 476 -36.74 -43.79 10.74
CA LYS A 476 -36.26 -45.14 10.41
C LYS A 476 -35.19 -45.12 9.34
N GLU A 477 -35.30 -44.20 8.39
CA GLU A 477 -34.39 -44.05 7.26
C GLU A 477 -33.23 -43.07 7.56
N MET A 478 -33.24 -42.42 8.72
CA MET A 478 -32.17 -41.51 9.15
C MET A 478 -30.90 -42.27 9.52
N ASP A 479 -29.77 -41.68 9.17
CA ASP A 479 -28.47 -42.05 9.72
C ASP A 479 -28.48 -41.96 11.26
N LEU A 480 -27.64 -42.76 11.91
CA LEU A 480 -27.53 -42.83 13.37
C LEU A 480 -27.19 -41.48 14.01
N THR A 481 -26.32 -40.68 13.40
CA THR A 481 -25.90 -39.37 13.96
C THR A 481 -27.06 -38.37 13.93
N GLU A 482 -27.83 -38.34 12.84
CA GLU A 482 -29.03 -37.51 12.73
C GLU A 482 -30.12 -37.99 13.70
N LYS A 483 -30.39 -39.30 13.74
CA LYS A 483 -31.33 -39.93 14.67
C LYS A 483 -31.01 -39.59 16.12
N MET A 484 -29.74 -39.69 16.53
CA MET A 484 -29.28 -39.31 17.87
C MET A 484 -29.58 -37.84 18.17
N ALA A 485 -29.31 -36.92 17.23
CA ALA A 485 -29.57 -35.49 17.42
C ALA A 485 -31.06 -35.19 17.68
N PHE A 486 -31.96 -35.83 16.93
CA PHE A 486 -33.40 -35.70 17.13
C PHE A 486 -33.88 -36.25 18.46
N PHE A 487 -33.40 -37.42 18.86
CA PHE A 487 -33.75 -38.03 20.15
C PHE A 487 -33.20 -37.22 21.34
N GLU A 488 -31.95 -36.77 21.28
CA GLU A 488 -31.35 -35.89 22.30
C GLU A 488 -32.16 -34.60 22.45
N ALA A 489 -32.48 -33.94 21.32
CA ALA A 489 -33.29 -32.73 21.34
C ALA A 489 -34.70 -32.99 21.89
N TYR A 490 -35.35 -34.09 21.54
CA TYR A 490 -36.65 -34.47 22.11
C TYR A 490 -36.55 -34.65 23.63
N GLY A 491 -35.53 -35.35 24.12
CA GLY A 491 -35.29 -35.50 25.55
C GLY A 491 -35.16 -34.16 26.28
N SER A 492 -34.33 -33.25 25.75
CA SER A 492 -34.13 -31.90 26.29
C SER A 492 -35.37 -31.01 26.22
N ILE A 493 -36.13 -31.07 25.11
CA ILE A 493 -37.30 -30.20 24.89
C ILE A 493 -38.53 -30.75 25.60
N ALA A 494 -38.83 -32.04 25.51
CA ALA A 494 -40.01 -32.63 26.14
C ALA A 494 -39.86 -32.75 27.67
N GLY A 495 -38.65 -32.99 28.16
CA GLY A 495 -38.39 -33.24 29.58
C GLY A 495 -39.23 -34.40 30.11
N ALA A 496 -39.73 -34.28 31.34
CA ALA A 496 -40.51 -35.32 32.01
C ALA A 496 -41.76 -35.77 31.21
N ALA A 497 -42.34 -34.92 30.37
CA ALA A 497 -43.50 -35.27 29.54
C ALA A 497 -43.16 -36.36 28.49
N GLY A 498 -41.91 -36.40 28.02
CA GLY A 498 -41.43 -37.40 27.05
C GLY A 498 -41.08 -38.76 27.65
N LEU A 499 -41.01 -38.85 28.98
CA LEU A 499 -40.53 -40.04 29.70
C LEU A 499 -41.29 -41.31 29.33
N LYS A 500 -42.62 -41.26 29.32
CA LYS A 500 -43.48 -42.43 29.04
C LYS A 500 -43.24 -42.95 27.61
N SER A 501 -43.13 -42.04 26.65
CA SER A 501 -42.92 -42.38 25.24
C SER A 501 -41.54 -42.98 25.01
N LEU A 502 -40.47 -42.34 25.53
CA LEU A 502 -39.10 -42.82 25.40
C LEU A 502 -38.86 -44.15 26.13
N SER A 503 -39.41 -44.29 27.34
CA SER A 503 -39.34 -45.56 28.09
C SER A 503 -40.04 -46.69 27.33
N GLY A 504 -41.14 -46.39 26.65
CA GLY A 504 -41.86 -47.36 25.81
C GLY A 504 -41.08 -47.81 24.56
N ILE A 505 -40.17 -46.97 24.06
CA ILE A 505 -39.23 -47.34 22.98
C ILE A 505 -38.11 -48.22 23.56
N LEU A 506 -37.47 -47.80 24.65
CA LEU A 506 -36.34 -48.52 25.25
C LEU A 506 -36.74 -49.90 25.80
N LEU A 507 -37.84 -49.94 26.56
CA LEU A 507 -38.36 -51.12 27.24
C LEU A 507 -39.67 -51.57 26.59
N PRO A 508 -39.64 -52.36 25.51
CA PRO A 508 -40.86 -52.89 24.90
C PRO A 508 -41.64 -53.69 25.95
N ARG A 509 -42.91 -53.31 26.18
CA ARG A 509 -43.84 -54.04 27.05
C ARG A 509 -44.90 -54.77 26.22
N GLY A 510 -45.08 -56.06 26.51
CA GLY A 510 -46.13 -56.92 25.95
C GLY A 510 -45.66 -57.83 24.80
N LEU A 511 -46.26 -59.03 24.70
CA LEU A 511 -45.95 -60.07 23.71
C LEU A 511 -46.33 -59.69 22.26
N LEU A 512 -47.12 -58.63 22.06
CA LEU A 512 -47.70 -58.24 20.76
C LEU A 512 -47.13 -56.95 20.17
N ARG A 513 -46.22 -56.25 20.88
CA ARG A 513 -45.64 -55.00 20.38
C ARG A 513 -44.30 -55.29 19.73
N LEU A 514 -44.15 -54.94 18.45
CA LEU A 514 -42.87 -55.10 17.75
C LEU A 514 -41.78 -54.33 18.49
N LYS A 515 -40.65 -54.99 18.69
CA LYS A 515 -39.43 -54.40 19.26
C LYS A 515 -38.85 -53.43 18.23
N GLU A 516 -38.63 -52.19 18.64
CA GLU A 516 -37.89 -51.21 17.83
C GLU A 516 -36.44 -51.65 17.60
N SER A 517 -35.80 -51.12 16.55
CA SER A 517 -34.40 -51.48 16.23
C SER A 517 -33.46 -51.13 17.39
N ALA A 518 -32.35 -51.87 17.53
CA ALA A 518 -31.37 -51.62 18.58
C ALA A 518 -30.86 -50.16 18.57
N GLU A 519 -30.69 -49.57 17.39
CA GLU A 519 -30.32 -48.16 17.24
C GLU A 519 -31.35 -47.19 17.80
N THR A 520 -32.63 -47.35 17.46
CA THR A 520 -33.71 -46.48 17.93
C THR A 520 -33.85 -46.58 19.45
N ARG A 521 -33.68 -47.78 20.01
CA ARG A 521 -33.69 -47.99 21.47
C ARG A 521 -32.47 -47.37 22.15
N ALA A 522 -31.29 -47.44 21.54
CA ALA A 522 -30.09 -46.76 22.03
C ALA A 522 -30.27 -45.23 22.01
N CYS A 523 -30.88 -44.67 20.96
CA CYS A 523 -31.22 -43.24 20.89
C CYS A 523 -32.22 -42.84 21.99
N ALA A 524 -33.24 -43.68 22.25
CA ALA A 524 -34.18 -43.44 23.36
C ALA A 524 -33.50 -43.46 24.73
N ALA A 525 -32.51 -44.34 24.95
CA ALA A 525 -31.71 -44.33 26.17
C ALA A 525 -30.93 -43.02 26.34
N ILE A 526 -30.33 -42.50 25.26
CA ILE A 526 -29.62 -41.22 25.29
C ILE A 526 -30.61 -40.06 25.54
N ALA A 527 -31.77 -40.06 24.90
CA ALA A 527 -32.81 -39.05 25.17
C ALA A 527 -33.28 -39.05 26.64
N LEU A 528 -33.39 -40.24 27.25
CA LEU A 528 -33.71 -40.39 28.68
C LEU A 528 -32.60 -39.83 29.58
N SER A 529 -31.33 -39.88 29.16
CA SER A 529 -30.25 -39.22 29.92
C SER A 529 -30.51 -37.72 30.02
N LYS A 530 -30.84 -37.07 28.89
CA LYS A 530 -31.14 -35.63 28.81
C LYS A 530 -32.34 -35.18 29.65
N ILE A 531 -33.26 -36.08 29.99
CA ILE A 531 -34.39 -35.78 30.89
C ILE A 531 -33.95 -35.67 32.36
N GLY A 532 -32.97 -36.48 32.78
CA GLY A 532 -32.32 -36.36 34.09
C GLY A 532 -33.16 -36.71 35.33
N THR A 533 -34.42 -37.15 35.20
CA THR A 533 -35.27 -37.49 36.36
C THR A 533 -34.94 -38.85 36.98
N SER A 534 -35.39 -39.07 38.23
CA SER A 534 -35.29 -40.36 38.93
C SER A 534 -35.92 -41.51 38.13
N GLU A 535 -37.06 -41.25 37.51
CA GLU A 535 -37.81 -42.24 36.74
C GLU A 535 -37.09 -42.56 35.42
N ALA A 536 -36.46 -41.56 34.78
CA ALA A 536 -35.63 -41.78 33.60
C ALA A 536 -34.41 -42.65 33.94
N ARG A 537 -33.74 -42.39 35.07
CA ARG A 537 -32.65 -43.24 35.58
C ARG A 537 -33.11 -44.67 35.86
N GLU A 538 -34.30 -44.85 36.42
CA GLU A 538 -34.86 -46.18 36.68
C GLU A 538 -35.19 -46.93 35.39
N ALA A 539 -35.75 -46.24 34.38
CA ALA A 539 -35.96 -46.82 33.05
C ALA A 539 -34.65 -47.27 32.41
N LEU A 540 -33.58 -46.48 32.53
CA LEU A 540 -32.24 -46.84 32.07
C LEU A 540 -31.69 -48.06 32.81
N ARG A 541 -31.77 -48.12 34.14
CA ARG A 541 -31.29 -49.29 34.93
C ARG A 541 -31.96 -50.59 34.50
N ARG A 542 -33.26 -50.57 34.22
CA ARG A 542 -34.00 -51.75 33.73
C ARG A 542 -33.53 -52.23 32.37
N ALA A 543 -32.93 -51.34 31.57
CA ALA A 543 -32.36 -51.67 30.26
C ALA A 543 -30.85 -51.97 30.31
N ALA A 544 -30.21 -51.97 31.49
CA ALA A 544 -28.77 -52.19 31.60
C ALA A 544 -28.32 -53.58 31.10
N GLU A 545 -29.18 -54.59 31.31
CA GLU A 545 -28.97 -55.98 30.89
C GLU A 545 -29.64 -56.30 29.55
N ASP A 546 -29.84 -55.30 28.67
CA ASP A 546 -30.44 -55.54 27.35
C ASP A 546 -29.62 -56.56 26.55
N LYS A 547 -30.27 -57.41 25.75
CA LYS A 547 -29.57 -58.43 24.94
C LYS A 547 -28.68 -57.80 23.86
N ASP A 548 -29.05 -56.63 23.35
CA ASP A 548 -28.32 -55.94 22.30
C ASP A 548 -27.18 -55.07 22.85
N LEU A 549 -25.94 -55.34 22.41
CA LEU A 549 -24.73 -54.65 22.89
C LEU A 549 -24.78 -53.13 22.69
N VAL A 550 -25.32 -52.66 21.57
CA VAL A 550 -25.46 -51.22 21.26
C VAL A 550 -26.33 -50.52 22.29
N VAL A 551 -27.41 -51.16 22.74
CA VAL A 551 -28.32 -50.61 23.75
C VAL A 551 -27.65 -50.62 25.12
N ARG A 552 -26.97 -51.71 25.51
CA ARG A 552 -26.21 -51.75 26.77
C ARG A 552 -25.18 -50.62 26.84
N ASN A 553 -24.38 -50.44 25.78
CA ASN A 553 -23.37 -49.39 25.73
C ASN A 553 -23.98 -47.98 25.84
N ALA A 554 -25.09 -47.72 25.16
CA ALA A 554 -25.80 -46.45 25.23
C ALA A 554 -26.39 -46.20 26.64
N VAL A 555 -26.99 -47.22 27.27
CA VAL A 555 -27.51 -47.14 28.64
C VAL A 555 -26.39 -46.90 29.65
N SER A 556 -25.27 -47.61 29.55
CA SER A 556 -24.10 -47.39 30.42
C SER A 556 -23.50 -45.99 30.23
N ARG A 557 -23.54 -45.43 29.02
CA ARG A 557 -23.16 -44.03 28.77
C ARG A 557 -24.15 -43.07 29.43
N ALA A 558 -25.44 -43.25 29.18
CA ALA A 558 -26.53 -42.44 29.73
C ALA A 558 -26.54 -42.41 31.27
N LEU A 559 -26.29 -43.55 31.92
CA LEU A 559 -26.22 -43.64 33.38
C LEU A 559 -24.99 -42.92 33.96
N ARG A 560 -23.87 -42.87 33.23
CA ARG A 560 -22.67 -42.11 33.62
C ARG A 560 -22.88 -40.60 33.50
N GLU A 561 -23.49 -40.14 32.41
CA GLU A 561 -23.82 -38.72 32.20
C GLU A 561 -24.74 -38.17 33.30
N ASN A 562 -25.65 -38.99 33.83
CA ASN A 562 -26.59 -38.56 34.88
C ASN A 562 -26.03 -38.66 36.31
N ALA A 563 -24.78 -39.11 36.48
CA ALA A 563 -24.10 -39.26 37.77
C ALA A 563 -23.22 -38.06 38.15
N THR A 564 -22.81 -37.26 37.17
CA THR A 564 -22.26 -35.91 37.33
C THR A 564 -23.38 -34.89 37.41
#